data_AF-A0A929VAJ6-F1
#
_entry.id   AF-A0A929VAJ6-F1
#
_cell.length_a   1.000
_cell.length_b   1.000
_cell.length_c   1.000
_cell.angle_alpha   90.00
_cell.angle_beta   90.00
_cell.angle_gamma   90.00
#
_symmetry.space_group_name_H-M   'P 1'
#
loop_
_entity.id
_entity.type
_entity.pdbx_description
1 polymer ?
#
loop_
_entity_poly.entity_id
_entity_poly.type
_entity_poly.pdbx_seq_one_letter_code
_entity_poly.pdbx_strand_id
1 'polypeptide(L)' 'MTDLQQIQQYYEQNLCDRVFQYSLTNGTVLQVIFYREALCHLLGIQHITNNRRYIGRSGYEHI' A
#
# COMPACT_ATOMS: atom_id res chain seq x y z
N MET A 1 11.14 4.51 -21.05
CA MET A 1 11.25 3.76 -19.78
C MET A 1 10.24 4.36 -18.83
N THR A 2 9.38 3.54 -18.24
CA THR A 2 8.45 3.99 -17.19
C THR A 2 9.23 4.09 -15.88
N ASP A 3 9.35 5.30 -15.35
CA ASP A 3 10.10 5.58 -14.12
C ASP A 3 9.28 5.22 -12.88
N LEU A 4 9.94 4.87 -11.77
CA LEU A 4 9.31 4.62 -10.46
C LEU A 4 8.43 5.81 -10.04
N GLN A 5 8.82 7.02 -10.44
CA GLN A 5 8.05 8.24 -10.18
C GLN A 5 6.65 8.19 -10.82
N GLN A 6 6.49 7.59 -12.01
CA GLN A 6 5.17 7.46 -12.65
C GLN A 6 4.27 6.47 -11.91
N ILE A 7 4.85 5.39 -11.37
CA ILE A 7 4.12 4.44 -10.53
C ILE A 7 3.69 5.10 -9.22
N GLN A 8 4.58 5.89 -8.60
CA GLN A 8 4.25 6.66 -7.38
C GLN A 8 3.10 7.63 -7.63
N GLN A 9 3.18 8.42 -8.70
CA GLN A 9 2.12 9.36 -9.07
C GLN A 9 0.80 8.67 -9.36
N TYR A 10 0.83 7.56 -10.11
CA TYR A 10 -0.38 6.81 -10.41
C TYR A 10 -1.02 6.25 -9.14
N TYR A 11 -0.22 5.60 -8.29
CA TYR A 11 -0.67 5.02 -7.02
C TYR A 11 -1.32 6.09 -6.13
N GLU A 12 -0.66 7.23 -5.97
CA GLU A 12 -1.16 8.33 -5.17
C GLU A 12 -2.45 8.93 -5.73
N GLN A 13 -2.49 9.25 -7.02
CA GLN A 13 -3.63 9.95 -7.63
C GLN A 13 -4.87 9.07 -7.78
N ASN A 14 -4.68 7.75 -7.94
CA ASN A 14 -5.76 6.84 -8.29
C ASN A 14 -6.20 5.92 -7.15
N LEU A 15 -5.31 5.64 -6.19
CA LEU A 15 -5.57 4.67 -5.12
C LEU A 15 -5.59 5.31 -3.74
N CYS A 16 -4.68 6.23 -3.44
CA CYS A 16 -4.71 6.95 -2.16
C CYS A 16 -5.97 7.84 -2.05
N ASP A 17 -6.37 8.13 -0.82
CA ASP A 17 -7.55 8.95 -0.46
C ASP A 17 -8.90 8.39 -0.95
N ARG A 18 -8.93 7.12 -1.39
CA ARG A 18 -10.14 6.38 -1.76
C ARG A 18 -10.34 5.19 -0.85
N VAL A 19 -11.60 4.87 -0.58
CA VAL A 19 -12.01 3.65 0.10
C VAL A 19 -12.63 2.72 -0.93
N PHE A 20 -11.97 1.58 -1.18
CA PHE A 20 -12.50 0.54 -2.06
C PHE A 20 -13.29 -0.44 -1.22
N GLN A 21 -14.59 -0.53 -1.48
CA GLN A 21 -15.48 -1.39 -0.71
C GLN A 21 -15.90 -2.62 -1.53
N TYR A 22 -15.86 -3.79 -0.90
CA TYR A 22 -16.36 -5.03 -1.46
C TYR A 22 -17.31 -5.71 -0.47
N SER A 23 -18.55 -5.95 -0.90
CA SER A 23 -19.56 -6.63 -0.10
C SER A 23 -19.62 -8.10 -0.48
N LEU A 24 -19.44 -8.97 0.51
CA LEU A 24 -19.57 -10.42 0.38
C LEU A 24 -21.04 -10.84 0.41
N THR A 25 -21.33 -12.02 -0.14
CA THR A 25 -22.69 -12.58 -0.22
C THR A 25 -23.32 -12.84 1.14
N ASN A 26 -22.50 -13.02 2.19
CA ASN A 26 -22.93 -13.19 3.58
C ASN A 26 -23.18 -11.86 4.31
N GLY A 27 -23.08 -10.72 3.61
CA GLY A 27 -23.27 -9.38 4.18
C GLY A 27 -22.03 -8.77 4.84
N THR A 28 -20.90 -9.47 4.89
CA THR A 28 -19.63 -8.89 5.36
C THR A 28 -19.14 -7.83 4.36
N VAL A 29 -18.69 -6.67 4.87
CA VAL A 29 -18.11 -5.59 4.07
C VAL A 29 -16.60 -5.53 4.30
N LEU A 30 -15.84 -5.64 3.22
CA LEU A 30 -14.39 -5.42 3.21
C LEU A 30 -14.11 -4.01 2.70
N GLN A 31 -13.25 -3.27 3.40
CA GLN A 31 -12.77 -1.97 2.98
C GLN A 31 -11.26 -2.04 2.79
N VAL A 32 -10.80 -1.59 1.62
CA VAL A 32 -9.38 -1.50 1.27
C VAL A 32 -9.03 -0.02 1.13
N ILE A 33 -8.01 0.39 1.87
CA ILE A 33 -7.50 1.76 1.90
C ILE A 33 -6.01 1.71 1.58
N PHE A 34 -5.58 2.55 0.65
CA PHE A 34 -4.18 2.64 0.24
C PHE A 34 -3.55 3.88 0.89
N TYR A 35 -2.39 3.69 1.52
CA TYR A 35 -1.60 4.75 2.13
C TYR A 35 -0.35 5.00 1.30
N ARG A 36 0.04 6.26 1.12
CA ARG A 36 1.21 6.64 0.31
C ARG A 36 2.48 5.90 0.78
N GLU A 37 2.63 5.75 2.09
CA GLU A 37 3.75 5.08 2.75
C GLU A 37 3.79 3.57 2.47
N ALA A 38 2.64 2.95 2.19
CA ALA A 38 2.52 1.52 1.94
C ALA A 38 2.98 1.11 0.54
N LEU A 39 3.21 2.05 -0.38
CA LEU A 39 3.67 1.74 -1.74
C LEU A 39 5.00 0.97 -1.75
N CYS A 40 5.94 1.33 -0.87
CA CYS A 40 7.20 0.61 -0.78
C CYS A 40 7.01 -0.87 -0.43
N HIS A 41 6.02 -1.19 0.41
CA HIS A 41 5.64 -2.54 0.79
C HIS A 41 5.07 -3.33 -0.37
N LEU A 42 4.14 -2.72 -1.10
CA LEU A 42 3.51 -3.31 -2.28
C LEU A 42 4.51 -3.64 -3.37
N LEU A 43 5.54 -2.82 -3.53
CA LEU A 43 6.60 -3.03 -4.51
C LEU A 43 7.68 -4.02 -4.03
N GLY A 44 7.59 -4.52 -2.79
CA GLY A 44 8.59 -5.43 -2.23
C GLY A 44 9.96 -4.75 -1.99
N ILE A 45 10.03 -3.42 -2.06
CA ILE A 45 11.28 -2.66 -1.93
C ILE A 45 11.92 -2.91 -0.57
N GLN A 46 11.14 -3.11 0.49
CA GLN A 46 11.59 -3.48 1.83
C GLN A 46 12.50 -4.72 1.87
N HIS A 47 12.39 -5.64 0.93
CA HIS A 47 13.25 -6.84 0.86
C HIS A 47 14.59 -6.59 0.16
N ILE A 48 14.69 -5.47 -0.57
CA ILE A 48 15.86 -5.10 -1.37
C ILE A 48 16.71 -4.04 -0.64
N THR A 49 16.09 -3.23 0.22
CA THR A 49 16.78 -2.21 1.02
C THR A 49 16.98 -2.63 2.47
N ASN A 50 18.22 -2.52 2.97
CA ASN A 50 18.56 -2.66 4.39
C ASN A 50 18.04 -1.50 5.27
N ASN A 51 17.41 -0.48 4.68
CA ASN A 51 16.88 0.68 5.36
C ASN A 51 15.52 0.37 6.00
N ARG A 52 15.54 0.12 7.31
CA ARG A 52 14.38 -0.24 8.13
C ARG A 52 13.28 0.83 8.19
N ARG A 53 13.52 2.06 7.74
CA ARG A 53 12.48 3.11 7.70
C ARG A 53 11.35 2.80 6.72
N TYR A 54 11.61 1.93 5.74
CA TYR A 54 10.59 1.42 4.81
C TYR A 54 9.91 0.15 5.34
N ILE A 55 10.29 -0.35 6.51
CA ILE A 55 9.50 -1.32 7.25
C ILE A 55 8.40 -0.50 7.93
N GLY A 56 7.15 -0.66 7.51
CA GLY A 56 6.02 0.16 7.95
C GLY A 56 6.05 0.26 9.47
N ARG A 57 5.97 1.49 9.98
CA ARG A 57 6.35 1.89 11.35
C ARG A 57 5.61 1.14 12.48
N SER A 58 4.67 0.26 12.15
CA SER A 58 3.80 -0.51 13.06
C SER A 58 3.43 -1.92 12.53
N GLY A 59 3.94 -2.36 11.37
CA GLY A 59 3.37 -3.50 10.63
C GLY A 59 3.80 -4.92 11.07
N TYR A 60 4.88 -5.06 11.84
CA TYR A 60 5.38 -6.38 12.29
C TYR A 60 5.59 -6.49 13.80
N GLU A 61 5.42 -5.41 14.56
CA GLU A 61 5.53 -5.48 16.03
C GLU A 61 4.27 -6.07 16.67
N HIS A 62 3.25 -6.47 15.88
CA HIS A 62 1.98 -7.05 16.35
C HIS A 62 1.63 -8.39 15.67
N ILE A 63 2.60 -9.09 15.06
CA ILE A 63 2.42 -10.48 14.57
C ILE A 63 3.40 -11.40 15.29
#